data_AF-A0A8B3P6D7-F1
#
_entry.id   AF-A0A8B3P6D7-F1
#
_cell.length_a   1.000
_cell.length_b   1.000
_cell.length_c   1.000
_cell.angle_alpha   90.00
_cell.angle_beta   90.00
_cell.angle_gamma   90.00
#
_symmetry.space_group_name_H-M   'P 1'
#
loop_
_entity.id
_entity.type
_entity.pdbx_description
1 polymer ?
#
loop_
_entity_poly.entity_id
_entity_poly.type
_entity_poly.pdbx_seq_one_letter_code
_entity_poly.pdbx_strand_id
1 'polypeptide(L)'
;MIAKRHRIQTIVIESNFGDGMFGRLLEPVLLKHGVTAEIVEVRSTTMKEQRILDTLEPVIGSHRLIVDPEVFEKDDASIQKYETLIRDHKSLFHQMTHICREKDALRFDDRVDALAMLLAHFIEMMNQDASKIVQREHDEWMQAQIAKLHLSPLNQAFGGPRKSWAGNRIV
;
A
#
# COMPACT_ATOMS: atom_id res chain seq x y z
N MET A 1 -6.71 -20.72 -11.96
CA MET A 1 -6.62 -19.26 -11.75
C MET A 1 -5.57 -18.96 -10.68
N ILE A 2 -4.64 -18.04 -10.94
CA ILE A 2 -3.52 -17.69 -10.03
C ILE A 2 -4.05 -17.04 -8.75
N ALA A 3 -5.03 -16.14 -8.85
CA ALA A 3 -5.60 -15.44 -7.68
C ALA A 3 -6.17 -16.40 -6.62
N LYS A 4 -6.87 -17.45 -7.04
CA LYS A 4 -7.38 -18.49 -6.15
C LYS A 4 -6.27 -19.28 -5.45
N ARG A 5 -5.19 -19.60 -6.19
CA ARG A 5 -4.05 -20.36 -5.66
C ARG A 5 -3.33 -19.58 -4.55
N HIS A 6 -3.16 -18.28 -4.74
CA HIS A 6 -2.45 -17.41 -3.80
C HIS A 6 -3.36 -16.74 -2.77
N ARG A 7 -4.67 -17.03 -2.77
CA ARG A 7 -5.68 -16.40 -1.87
C ARG A 7 -5.53 -14.88 -1.84
N ILE A 8 -5.47 -14.28 -3.03
CA ILE A 8 -5.28 -12.84 -3.18
C ILE A 8 -6.46 -12.09 -2.56
N GLN A 9 -6.16 -11.08 -1.73
CA GLN A 9 -7.14 -10.21 -1.08
C GLN A 9 -7.39 -8.93 -1.87
N THR A 10 -6.38 -8.43 -2.59
CA THR A 10 -6.43 -7.15 -3.29
C THR A 10 -5.80 -7.29 -4.67
N ILE A 11 -6.44 -6.73 -5.68
CA ILE A 11 -5.97 -6.65 -7.06
C ILE A 11 -5.87 -5.17 -7.43
N VAL A 12 -4.65 -4.72 -7.71
CA VAL A 12 -4.39 -3.34 -8.11
C VAL A 12 -4.35 -3.27 -9.63
N ILE A 13 -5.11 -2.34 -10.20
CA ILE A 13 -5.29 -2.16 -11.64
C ILE A 13 -5.06 -0.69 -11.98
N GLU A 14 -4.41 -0.39 -13.08
CA GLU A 14 -4.28 0.98 -13.54
C GLU A 14 -5.60 1.45 -14.17
N SER A 15 -6.15 2.58 -13.70
CA SER A 15 -7.46 3.09 -14.16
C SER A 15 -7.51 3.39 -15.66
N ASN A 16 -6.37 3.71 -16.26
CA ASN A 16 -6.26 4.00 -17.69
C ASN A 16 -6.29 2.71 -18.54
N PHE A 17 -6.24 1.54 -17.91
CA PHE A 17 -6.29 0.26 -18.60
C PHE A 17 -7.73 -0.13 -18.93
N GLY A 18 -8.06 -0.21 -20.23
CA GLY A 18 -9.39 -0.61 -20.69
C GLY A 18 -10.49 0.40 -20.36
N ASP A 19 -10.17 1.69 -20.37
CA ASP A 19 -11.11 2.81 -20.15
C ASP A 19 -11.87 2.73 -18.80
N GLY A 20 -11.20 2.23 -17.75
CA GLY A 20 -11.79 2.04 -16.42
C GLY A 20 -12.83 0.91 -16.34
N MET A 21 -13.06 0.15 -17.41
CA MET A 21 -14.02 -0.96 -17.40
C MET A 21 -13.39 -2.31 -17.04
N PHE A 22 -12.05 -2.41 -17.06
CA PHE A 22 -11.37 -3.69 -16.86
C PHE A 22 -11.68 -4.32 -15.49
N GLY A 23 -11.71 -3.53 -14.42
CA GLY A 23 -12.09 -4.00 -13.09
C GLY A 23 -13.48 -4.63 -13.09
N ARG A 24 -14.46 -3.94 -13.69
CA ARG A 24 -15.86 -4.42 -13.81
C ARG A 24 -15.99 -5.70 -14.63
N LEU A 25 -15.19 -5.86 -15.67
CA LEU A 25 -15.16 -7.09 -16.47
C LEU A 25 -14.50 -8.25 -15.71
N LEU A 26 -13.56 -7.96 -14.83
CA LEU A 26 -12.84 -8.96 -14.04
C LEU A 26 -13.67 -9.50 -12.87
N GLU A 27 -14.46 -8.65 -12.20
CA GLU A 27 -15.36 -9.01 -11.08
C GLU A 27 -16.16 -10.31 -11.31
N PRO A 28 -16.94 -10.49 -12.40
CA PRO A 28 -17.74 -11.70 -12.61
C PRO A 28 -16.86 -12.95 -12.79
N VAL A 29 -15.65 -12.81 -13.35
CA VAL A 29 -14.71 -13.92 -13.54
C VAL A 29 -14.14 -14.38 -12.19
N LEU A 30 -13.84 -13.44 -11.28
CA LEU A 30 -13.39 -13.73 -9.92
C LEU A 30 -14.48 -14.45 -9.12
N LEU A 31 -15.71 -13.92 -9.16
CA LEU A 31 -16.87 -14.51 -8.50
C LEU A 31 -17.14 -15.94 -8.98
N LYS A 32 -17.10 -16.19 -10.30
CA LYS A 32 -17.25 -17.53 -10.88
C LYS A 32 -16.24 -18.54 -10.33
N HIS A 33 -15.04 -18.09 -9.94
CA HIS A 33 -14.00 -18.95 -9.39
C HIS A 33 -13.97 -18.98 -7.86
N GLY A 34 -14.87 -18.26 -7.19
CA GLY A 34 -14.95 -18.15 -5.73
C GLY A 34 -13.79 -17.32 -5.14
N VAL A 35 -13.33 -16.30 -5.85
CA VAL A 35 -12.31 -15.36 -5.35
C VAL A 35 -13.00 -14.07 -4.93
N THR A 36 -12.87 -13.71 -3.66
CA THR A 36 -13.31 -12.43 -3.10
C THR A 36 -12.08 -11.57 -2.87
N ALA A 37 -11.74 -10.75 -3.87
CA ALA A 37 -10.65 -9.78 -3.77
C ALA A 37 -11.20 -8.38 -4.03
N GLU A 38 -10.70 -7.40 -3.29
CA GLU A 38 -10.92 -5.98 -3.57
C GLU A 38 -10.19 -5.59 -4.84
N ILE A 39 -10.85 -4.84 -5.72
CA ILE A 39 -10.22 -4.27 -6.92
C ILE A 39 -9.96 -2.79 -6.63
N VAL A 40 -8.68 -2.43 -6.61
CA VAL A 40 -8.21 -1.06 -6.38
C VAL A 40 -7.75 -0.49 -7.71
N GLU A 41 -8.39 0.58 -8.16
CA GLU A 41 -8.00 1.29 -9.37
C GLU A 41 -7.09 2.46 -9.03
N VAL A 42 -5.89 2.48 -9.62
CA VAL A 42 -4.88 3.53 -9.42
C VAL A 42 -4.76 4.35 -10.69
N ARG A 43 -4.93 5.66 -10.55
CA ARG A 43 -4.69 6.62 -11.63
C ARG A 43 -3.35 7.30 -11.43
N SER A 44 -2.56 7.37 -12.49
CA SER A 44 -1.35 8.20 -12.53
C SER A 44 -1.40 9.16 -13.70
N THR A 45 -0.82 10.35 -13.48
CA THR A 45 -0.75 11.44 -14.45
C THR A 45 0.71 11.82 -14.76
N THR A 46 1.67 11.25 -14.03
CA THR A 46 3.10 11.52 -14.21
C THR A 46 3.71 10.57 -15.24
N MET A 47 4.92 10.88 -15.69
CA MET A 47 5.65 10.02 -16.62
C MET A 47 5.94 8.66 -15.96
N LYS A 48 5.62 7.58 -16.67
CA LYS A 48 5.65 6.22 -16.13
C LYS A 48 7.04 5.82 -15.61
N GLU A 49 8.11 6.16 -16.32
CA GLU A 49 9.48 5.79 -15.95
C GLU A 49 9.90 6.47 -14.65
N GLN A 50 9.54 7.75 -14.50
CA GLN A 50 9.79 8.49 -13.28
C GLN A 50 9.01 7.90 -12.10
N ARG A 51 7.72 7.58 -12.28
CA ARG A 51 6.87 6.93 -11.26
C ARG A 51 7.47 5.61 -10.78
N ILE A 52 7.91 4.77 -11.73
CA ILE A 52 8.50 3.47 -11.45
C ILE A 52 9.79 3.63 -10.61
N LEU A 53 10.68 4.53 -11.02
CA LEU A 53 11.94 4.78 -10.31
C LEU A 53 11.73 5.40 -8.93
N ASP A 54 10.83 6.38 -8.80
CA ASP A 54 10.53 7.03 -7.52
C ASP A 54 9.97 6.02 -6.49
N THR A 55 9.36 4.94 -6.95
CA THR A 55 8.90 3.84 -6.09
C THR A 55 10.00 2.82 -5.80
N LEU A 56 10.76 2.38 -6.81
CA LEU A 56 11.74 1.30 -6.69
C LEU A 56 13.03 1.73 -5.97
N GLU A 57 13.55 2.91 -6.29
CA GLU A 57 14.82 3.41 -5.73
C GLU A 57 14.87 3.37 -4.19
N PRO A 58 13.89 3.93 -3.45
CA PRO A 58 13.95 3.90 -2.00
C PRO A 58 13.83 2.49 -1.42
N VAL A 59 13.13 1.56 -2.10
CA VAL A 59 12.97 0.17 -1.62
C VAL A 59 14.25 -0.63 -1.84
N ILE A 60 14.85 -0.50 -3.01
CA ILE A 60 16.10 -1.19 -3.36
C ILE A 60 17.27 -0.61 -2.58
N GLY A 61 17.39 0.72 -2.50
CA GLY A 61 18.45 1.41 -1.77
C GLY A 61 18.41 1.16 -0.26
N SER A 62 17.25 0.79 0.28
CA SER A 62 17.11 0.36 1.69
C SER A 62 17.22 -1.16 1.88
N HIS A 63 17.54 -1.92 0.83
CA HIS A 63 17.63 -3.38 0.85
C HIS A 63 16.36 -4.08 1.37
N ARG A 64 15.17 -3.50 1.10
CA ARG A 64 13.88 -4.06 1.56
C ARG A 64 13.19 -4.96 0.53
N LEU A 65 13.62 -4.94 -0.72
CA LEU A 65 13.15 -5.89 -1.74
C LEU A 65 13.97 -7.17 -1.67
N ILE A 66 13.38 -8.24 -1.14
CA ILE A 66 13.99 -9.57 -1.07
C ILE A 66 13.29 -10.46 -2.10
N VAL A 67 14.08 -11.13 -2.93
CA VAL A 67 13.59 -11.99 -4.02
C VAL A 67 14.17 -13.39 -3.85
N ASP A 68 13.32 -14.40 -3.95
CA ASP A 68 13.75 -15.80 -3.92
C ASP A 68 14.54 -16.16 -5.19
N PRO A 69 15.67 -16.89 -5.11
CA PRO A 69 16.45 -17.31 -6.27
C PRO A 69 15.63 -17.99 -7.39
N GLU A 70 14.60 -18.77 -7.03
CA GLU A 70 13.73 -19.46 -7.99
C GLU A 70 12.97 -18.48 -8.91
N VAL A 71 12.79 -17.22 -8.48
CA VAL A 71 12.14 -16.18 -9.29
C VAL A 71 12.99 -15.82 -10.50
N PHE A 72 14.33 -15.82 -10.36
CA PHE A 72 15.23 -15.55 -11.49
C PHE A 72 15.13 -16.65 -12.55
N GLU A 73 15.13 -17.91 -12.12
CA GLU A 73 14.96 -19.06 -13.01
C GLU A 73 13.61 -19.04 -13.73
N LYS A 74 12.54 -18.69 -13.01
CA LYS A 74 11.19 -18.54 -13.58
C LYS A 74 11.10 -17.37 -14.55
N ASP A 75 11.75 -16.24 -14.23
CA ASP A 75 11.80 -15.08 -15.12
C ASP A 75 12.48 -15.45 -16.44
N ASP A 76 13.65 -16.08 -16.39
CA ASP A 76 14.37 -16.57 -17.57
C ASP A 76 13.56 -17.60 -18.37
N ALA A 77 13.02 -18.63 -17.73
CA ALA A 77 12.20 -19.64 -18.40
C ALA A 77 10.96 -19.01 -19.09
N SER A 78 10.35 -18.00 -18.46
CA SER A 78 9.14 -17.36 -18.98
C SER A 78 9.38 -16.53 -20.26
N ILE A 79 10.61 -16.07 -20.50
CA ILE A 79 10.95 -15.25 -21.66
C ILE A 79 11.45 -16.08 -22.85
N GLN A 80 11.86 -17.34 -22.64
CA GLN A 80 12.40 -18.19 -23.72
C GLN A 80 11.45 -18.38 -24.91
N LYS A 81 10.15 -18.22 -24.70
CA LYS A 81 9.12 -18.26 -25.76
C LYS A 81 9.20 -17.10 -26.77
N TYR A 82 9.89 -16.00 -26.43
CA TYR A 82 10.04 -14.85 -27.29
C TYR A 82 11.26 -15.00 -28.20
N GLU A 83 11.23 -14.27 -29.32
CA GLU A 83 12.35 -14.18 -30.26
C GLU A 83 13.60 -13.61 -29.59
N THR A 84 14.77 -14.10 -29.97
CA THR A 84 16.07 -13.76 -29.35
C THR A 84 16.31 -12.26 -29.26
N LEU A 85 15.93 -11.49 -30.29
CA LEU A 85 16.15 -10.03 -30.34
C LEU A 85 15.33 -9.23 -29.32
N ILE A 86 14.22 -9.79 -28.80
CA ILE A 86 13.34 -9.10 -27.87
C ILE A 86 13.23 -9.78 -26.50
N ARG A 87 13.80 -10.98 -26.38
CA ARG A 87 13.68 -11.87 -25.22
C ARG A 87 14.09 -11.16 -23.94
N ASP A 88 15.30 -10.60 -23.93
CA ASP A 88 15.88 -9.99 -22.73
C ASP A 88 15.09 -8.75 -22.29
N HIS A 89 14.59 -7.96 -23.24
CA HIS A 89 13.74 -6.80 -22.94
C HIS A 89 12.41 -7.17 -22.24
N LYS A 90 11.99 -8.45 -22.26
CA LYS A 90 10.81 -8.95 -21.53
C LYS A 90 11.14 -9.49 -20.13
N SER A 91 12.40 -9.59 -19.74
CA SER A 91 12.82 -9.98 -18.38
C SER A 91 12.57 -8.84 -17.40
N LEU A 92 12.06 -9.16 -16.19
CA LEU A 92 11.91 -8.17 -15.12
C LEU A 92 13.28 -7.59 -14.72
N PHE A 93 14.28 -8.45 -14.55
CA PHE A 93 15.59 -8.04 -14.06
C PHE A 93 16.36 -7.22 -15.09
N HIS A 94 16.21 -7.53 -16.39
CA HIS A 94 16.73 -6.68 -17.45
C HIS A 94 16.06 -5.29 -17.45
N GLN A 95 14.74 -5.23 -17.26
CA GLN A 95 14.03 -3.96 -17.18
C GLN A 95 14.49 -3.14 -15.98
N MET A 96 14.68 -3.77 -14.82
CA MET A 96 15.16 -3.09 -13.60
C MET A 96 16.56 -2.50 -13.76
N THR A 97 17.47 -3.14 -14.51
CA THR A 97 18.84 -2.65 -14.68
C THR A 97 18.98 -1.56 -15.74
N HIS A 98 18.00 -1.40 -16.64
CA HIS A 98 18.07 -0.49 -17.78
C HIS A 98 17.07 0.68 -17.72
N ILE A 99 16.18 0.72 -16.72
CA ILE A 99 15.24 1.82 -16.58
C ILE A 99 15.94 3.12 -16.18
N CYS A 100 15.60 4.22 -16.84
CA CYS A 100 16.12 5.57 -16.59
C CYS A 100 14.96 6.57 -16.52
N ARG A 101 15.20 7.78 -15.97
CA ARG A 101 14.21 8.88 -15.91
C ARG A 101 13.94 9.55 -17.27
N GLU A 102 14.42 8.96 -18.35
CA GLU A 102 14.20 9.44 -19.70
C GLU A 102 12.92 8.82 -20.26
N LYS A 103 12.21 9.61 -21.07
CA LYS A 103 11.01 9.12 -21.74
C LYS A 103 11.39 8.00 -22.71
N ASP A 104 10.61 6.92 -22.73
CA ASP A 104 10.80 5.78 -23.63
C ASP A 104 12.15 5.06 -23.41
N ALA A 105 12.68 5.10 -22.18
CA ALA A 105 13.95 4.45 -21.81
C ALA A 105 13.94 2.92 -22.02
N LEU A 106 12.77 2.29 -21.90
CA LEU A 106 12.59 0.86 -22.12
C LEU A 106 11.64 0.59 -23.28
N ARG A 107 11.99 -0.38 -24.11
CA ARG A 107 11.09 -0.89 -25.16
C ARG A 107 9.85 -1.57 -24.59
N PHE A 108 10.00 -2.25 -23.45
CA PHE A 108 8.91 -2.88 -22.71
C PHE A 108 9.14 -2.66 -21.21
N ASP A 109 8.09 -2.26 -20.51
CA ASP A 109 8.10 -1.94 -19.09
C ASP A 109 7.01 -2.69 -18.29
N ASP A 110 6.28 -3.59 -18.95
CA ASP A 110 5.12 -4.30 -18.39
C ASP A 110 5.38 -4.93 -17.00
N ARG A 111 6.55 -5.58 -16.80
CA ARG A 111 6.85 -6.29 -15.54
C ARG A 111 7.35 -5.36 -14.45
N VAL A 112 8.24 -4.43 -14.80
CA VAL A 112 8.78 -3.47 -13.83
C VAL A 112 7.71 -2.50 -13.36
N ASP A 113 6.76 -2.12 -14.23
CA ASP A 113 5.62 -1.28 -13.85
C ASP A 113 4.66 -2.02 -12.91
N ALA A 114 4.35 -3.29 -13.20
CA ALA A 114 3.56 -4.13 -12.31
C ALA A 114 4.22 -4.31 -10.92
N LEU A 115 5.55 -4.46 -10.88
CA LEU A 115 6.30 -4.51 -9.62
C LEU A 115 6.23 -3.17 -8.86
N ALA A 116 6.39 -2.05 -9.56
CA ALA A 116 6.30 -0.73 -8.95
C ALA A 116 4.90 -0.47 -8.37
N MET A 117 3.83 -0.82 -9.10
CA MET A 117 2.46 -0.73 -8.59
C MET A 117 2.24 -1.57 -7.32
N LEU A 118 2.78 -2.80 -7.30
CA LEU A 118 2.72 -3.66 -6.12
C LEU A 118 3.43 -3.02 -4.92
N LEU A 119 4.65 -2.52 -5.12
CA LEU A 119 5.43 -1.89 -4.05
C LEU A 119 4.79 -0.60 -3.54
N ALA A 120 4.24 0.23 -4.43
CA ALA A 120 3.52 1.43 -4.06
C ALA A 120 2.35 1.11 -3.12
N HIS A 121 1.58 0.07 -3.45
CA HIS A 121 0.48 -0.40 -2.58
C HIS A 121 0.98 -0.84 -1.20
N PHE A 122 2.09 -1.60 -1.13
CA PHE A 122 2.68 -1.98 0.16
C PHE A 122 3.21 -0.78 0.95
N ILE A 123 3.86 0.19 0.30
CA ILE A 123 4.35 1.41 0.94
C ILE A 123 3.18 2.18 1.56
N GLU A 124 2.08 2.31 0.83
CA GLU A 124 0.87 2.97 1.33
C GLU A 124 0.29 2.24 2.55
N MET A 125 0.14 0.92 2.48
CA MET A 125 -0.34 0.13 3.62
C MET A 125 0.56 0.28 4.86
N MET A 126 1.89 0.24 4.68
CA MET A 126 2.83 0.44 5.79
C MET A 126 2.73 1.85 6.40
N ASN A 127 2.54 2.89 5.57
CA ASN A 127 2.39 4.27 6.04
C ASN A 127 1.08 4.48 6.81
N GLN A 128 -0.01 3.84 6.37
CA GLN A 128 -1.28 3.87 7.11
C GLN A 128 -1.14 3.26 8.50
N ASP A 129 -0.44 2.14 8.63
CA ASP A 129 -0.25 1.50 9.94
C ASP A 129 0.70 2.29 10.86
N ALA A 130 1.75 2.92 10.32
CA ALA A 130 2.58 3.85 11.09
C ALA A 130 1.76 5.00 11.68
N SER A 131 0.80 5.53 10.92
CA SER A 131 -0.07 6.62 11.37
C SER A 131 -1.00 6.20 12.51
N LYS A 132 -1.53 4.97 12.48
CA LYS A 132 -2.33 4.40 13.58
C LYS A 132 -1.50 4.18 14.84
N ILE A 133 -0.25 3.75 14.70
CA ILE A 133 0.67 3.58 15.84
C ILE A 133 0.91 4.93 16.52
N VAL A 134 1.22 5.98 15.73
CA VAL A 134 1.42 7.34 16.24
C VAL A 134 0.16 7.88 16.93
N GLN A 135 -1.03 7.66 16.36
CA GLN A 135 -2.30 8.05 17.00
C GLN A 135 -2.50 7.34 18.33
N ARG A 136 -2.26 6.03 18.39
CA ARG A 136 -2.38 5.26 19.63
C ARG A 136 -1.43 5.78 20.71
N GLU A 137 -0.17 6.05 20.37
CA GLU A 137 0.79 6.63 21.31
C GLU A 137 0.37 8.03 21.77
N HIS A 138 -0.19 8.84 20.87
CA HIS A 138 -0.71 10.17 21.21
C HIS A 138 -1.91 10.09 22.17
N ASP A 139 -2.84 9.17 21.93
CA ASP A 139 -4.01 8.96 22.78
C ASP A 139 -3.60 8.45 24.17
N GLU A 140 -2.66 7.50 24.23
CA GLU A 140 -2.08 7.01 25.49
C GLU A 140 -1.40 8.15 26.27
N TRP A 141 -0.64 9.01 25.59
CA TRP A 141 -0.03 10.20 26.19
C TRP A 141 -1.07 11.20 26.69
N MET A 142 -2.11 11.50 25.90
CA MET A 142 -3.19 12.40 26.30
C MET A 142 -3.94 11.88 27.52
N GLN A 143 -4.27 10.59 27.55
CA GLN A 143 -4.89 9.95 28.71
C GLN A 143 -4.02 10.08 29.97
N ALA A 144 -2.70 9.89 29.84
CA ALA A 144 -1.78 10.07 30.95
C ALA A 144 -1.73 11.53 31.45
N GLN A 145 -1.81 12.53 30.56
CA GLN A 145 -1.89 13.94 30.96
C GLN A 145 -3.21 14.27 31.65
N ILE A 146 -4.34 13.78 31.13
CA ILE A 146 -5.67 13.94 31.73
C ILE A 146 -5.67 13.33 33.14
N ALA A 147 -5.14 12.11 33.30
CA ALA A 147 -5.04 11.47 34.62
C ALA A 147 -4.20 12.29 35.61
N LYS A 148 -3.07 12.86 35.18
CA LYS A 148 -2.26 13.77 36.01
C LYS A 148 -3.03 15.04 36.39
N LEU A 149 -3.80 15.62 35.47
CA LEU A 149 -4.64 16.79 35.75
C LEU A 149 -5.77 16.49 36.73
N HIS A 150 -6.36 15.29 36.69
CA HIS A 150 -7.35 14.84 37.68
C HIS A 150 -6.75 14.68 39.08
N LEU A 151 -5.48 14.30 39.18
CA LEU A 151 -4.75 14.19 40.45
C LEU A 151 -4.18 15.52 40.94
N SER A 152 -4.19 16.57 40.11
CA SER A 152 -3.65 17.88 40.46
C SER A 152 -4.47 18.55 41.58
N PRO A 153 -3.82 19.11 42.62
CA PRO A 153 -4.50 19.83 43.71
C PRO A 153 -5.36 21.00 43.23
N LEU A 154 -5.00 21.60 42.08
CA LEU A 154 -5.77 22.67 41.44
C LEU A 154 -7.15 22.21 40.97
N ASN A 155 -7.31 20.93 40.59
CA ASN A 155 -8.57 20.37 40.11
C ASN A 155 -9.43 19.81 41.26
N GLN A 156 -8.79 19.32 42.34
CA GLN A 156 -9.48 18.90 43.56
C GLN A 156 -10.24 20.05 44.24
N ALA A 157 -9.80 21.30 44.04
CA ALA A 157 -10.50 22.49 44.51
C ALA A 157 -11.85 22.76 43.79
N PHE A 158 -12.05 22.23 42.58
CA PHE A 158 -13.32 22.35 41.83
C PHE A 158 -14.29 21.18 42.08
N GLY A 159 -13.85 20.11 42.75
CA GLY A 159 -14.65 18.94 43.12
C GLY A 159 -15.42 19.09 44.44
N GLY A 160 -15.62 20.31 44.93
CA GLY A 160 -16.50 20.58 46.08
C GLY A 160 -17.96 20.26 45.76
N PRO A 161 -18.78 19.88 46.75
CA PRO A 161 -20.15 19.42 46.53
C PRO A 161 -20.93 20.47 45.72
N ARG A 162 -21.53 20.05 44.59
CA ARG A 162 -22.48 20.87 43.84
C ARG A 162 -23.63 21.24 44.78
N LYS A 163 -23.62 22.47 45.30
CA LYS A 163 -24.77 23.00 46.04
C LYS A 163 -25.97 23.04 45.08
N SER A 164 -26.92 22.13 45.26
CA SER A 164 -28.25 22.29 44.69
C SER A 164 -28.88 23.53 45.32
N TRP A 165 -29.51 24.37 44.49
CA TRP A 165 -30.18 25.61 44.91
C TRP A 165 -31.38 25.39 45.86
N ALA A 166 -31.74 24.14 46.13
CA ALA A 166 -32.70 23.77 47.17
C ALA A 166 -31.95 23.46 48.47
N GLY A 167 -31.97 24.42 49.40
CA GLY A 167 -31.39 24.30 50.74
C GLY A 167 -32.11 23.28 51.63
N ASN A 168 -31.39 22.81 52.66
CA ASN A 168 -31.88 21.93 53.71
C ASN A 168 -33.29 22.29 54.17
N ARG A 169 -34.25 21.40 53.91
CA ARG A 169 -35.51 21.37 54.64
C ARG A 169 -35.33 20.44 55.82
N ILE A 170 -35.17 21.05 57.00
CA ILE A 170 -35.37 20.39 58.29
C ILE A 170 -36.86 20.07 58.40
N VAL A 171 -37.20 18.79 58.50
CA VAL A 171 -38.24 18.26 59.40
C VAL A 171 -37.80 16.87 59.86
#